data_AF-A0A6B8W2P6-F1
#
_entry.id   AF-A0A6B8W2P6-F1
#
_cell.length_a   1.000
_cell.length_b   1.000
_cell.length_c   1.000
_cell.angle_alpha   90.00
_cell.angle_beta   90.00
_cell.angle_gamma   90.00
#
_symmetry.space_group_name_H-M   'P 1'
#
loop_
_entity.id
_entity.type
_entity.pdbx_description
1 polymer ?
#
loop_
_entity_poly.entity_id
_entity_poly.type
_entity_poly.pdbx_seq_one_letter_code
_entity_poly.pdbx_strand_id
1 'polypeptide(L)'
;MIPAQGAQLTVSNDSIQIHYSDLLTAIHGSDVEVEVSKVTGVTQSSPTALTSGVVHLEGAGITVAFAPNQQAAATEFETAVKAALRGEASGQRMTPGLNFVGFDVETANNDWGSICQIGLVRYIDGVEVAAESWLCTPPPGLDNFTDANINIHGIRPKDVAGQPSFAERLPQLVEFIGELPFVAHFAQFDATALSRACAAAGVETPTLFFGCSLALARGEKLDVRSHSLPVVAEHLGVELKKHHDATEDARACAGITVALARRHSFQGSLAELFHSRSMTIGNLNPERVYPVLRDRSGAGVALQQRQLAQGLTAAGERIGDMTEDPTGRPAPDAGSRSAWDDPADLPTEAQLTEESPAAAGAKGGRRGPAPWAAVATPDAIPEPNENADPQGILFGQNVTLSGDFEPHDKGSLWAGIAERGGIVGKNVTKKTTILVAGTWATKTSKQKRAEELIAKGQEIQIWSAAELYTAIGFDEEPPF
;
A
#
# COMPACT_ATOMS: atom_id res chain seq x y z
N MET A 1 -5.38 -26.42 -0.27
CA MET A 1 -6.51 -26.62 -1.21
C MET A 1 -6.65 -28.10 -1.48
N ILE A 2 -7.89 -28.60 -1.53
CA ILE A 2 -8.18 -30.01 -1.73
C ILE A 2 -8.59 -30.20 -3.20
N PRO A 3 -7.84 -30.97 -4.01
CA PRO A 3 -8.14 -31.12 -5.42
C PRO A 3 -9.38 -32.01 -5.63
N ALA A 4 -10.28 -31.57 -6.50
CA ALA A 4 -11.46 -32.30 -6.93
C ALA A 4 -11.48 -32.44 -8.46
N GLN A 5 -12.48 -33.13 -9.00
CA GLN A 5 -12.61 -33.31 -10.45
C GLN A 5 -12.98 -31.97 -11.10
N GLY A 6 -11.97 -31.31 -11.69
CA GLY A 6 -12.12 -30.02 -12.37
C GLY A 6 -12.30 -28.83 -11.44
N ALA A 7 -11.99 -28.98 -10.14
CA ALA A 7 -12.14 -27.91 -9.15
C ALA A 7 -11.06 -27.97 -8.06
N GLN A 8 -10.87 -26.86 -7.34
CA GLN A 8 -10.10 -26.76 -6.11
C GLN A 8 -11.05 -26.38 -4.96
N LEU A 9 -10.93 -27.07 -3.83
CA LEU A 9 -11.81 -26.88 -2.70
C LEU A 9 -11.08 -26.26 -1.52
N THR A 10 -11.76 -25.37 -0.82
CA THR A 10 -11.29 -24.83 0.46
C THR A 10 -12.42 -24.81 1.47
N VAL A 11 -12.12 -25.21 2.69
CA VAL A 11 -13.11 -25.33 3.77
C VAL A 11 -12.60 -24.53 4.97
N SER A 12 -13.36 -23.51 5.34
CA SER A 12 -13.18 -22.72 6.57
C SER A 12 -14.33 -23.01 7.54
N ASN A 13 -14.28 -22.42 8.74
CA ASN A 13 -15.38 -22.52 9.70
C ASN A 13 -16.68 -21.89 9.19
N ASP A 14 -16.59 -20.91 8.31
CA ASP A 14 -17.75 -20.11 7.89
C ASP A 14 -18.25 -20.51 6.49
N SER A 15 -17.34 -20.92 5.60
CA SER A 15 -17.71 -21.29 4.24
C SER A 15 -16.85 -22.37 3.59
N ILE A 16 -17.47 -23.08 2.64
CA ILE A 16 -16.87 -24.03 1.71
C ILE A 16 -16.84 -23.36 0.33
N GLN A 17 -15.66 -23.25 -0.25
CA GLN A 17 -15.43 -22.66 -1.57
C GLN A 17 -15.12 -23.75 -2.58
N ILE A 18 -15.75 -23.67 -3.75
CA ILE A 18 -15.51 -24.55 -4.90
C ILE A 18 -15.06 -23.68 -6.06
N HIS A 19 -13.75 -23.72 -6.34
CA HIS A 19 -13.13 -22.99 -7.43
C HIS A 19 -13.06 -23.87 -8.66
N TYR A 20 -13.81 -23.54 -9.70
CA TYR A 20 -13.83 -24.35 -10.92
C TYR A 20 -12.64 -24.04 -11.82
N SER A 21 -12.12 -25.07 -12.49
CA SER A 21 -11.23 -24.89 -13.64
C SER A 21 -11.95 -24.15 -14.77
N ASP A 22 -11.24 -23.46 -15.64
CA ASP A 22 -11.83 -22.69 -16.78
C ASP A 22 -12.88 -23.49 -17.57
N LEU A 23 -12.63 -24.78 -17.77
CA LEU A 23 -13.56 -25.69 -18.44
C LEU A 23 -14.88 -25.86 -17.68
N LEU A 24 -14.82 -26.06 -16.36
CA LEU A 24 -16.02 -26.18 -15.52
C LEU A 24 -16.68 -24.83 -15.27
N THR A 25 -15.92 -23.73 -15.22
CA THR A 25 -16.46 -22.37 -15.15
C THR A 25 -17.33 -22.06 -16.37
N ALA A 26 -16.96 -22.53 -17.56
CA ALA A 26 -17.79 -22.39 -18.77
C ALA A 26 -19.14 -23.14 -18.68
N ILE A 27 -19.25 -24.17 -17.83
CA ILE A 27 -20.47 -24.98 -17.64
C ILE A 27 -21.31 -24.45 -16.49
N HIS A 28 -20.66 -24.13 -15.36
CA HIS A 28 -21.32 -23.76 -14.11
C HIS A 28 -21.45 -22.24 -13.90
N GLY A 29 -20.78 -21.43 -14.71
CA GLY A 29 -20.81 -19.97 -14.70
C GLY A 29 -19.74 -19.34 -13.81
N SER A 30 -19.76 -19.64 -12.52
CA SER A 30 -18.81 -19.08 -11.54
C SER A 30 -18.50 -20.06 -10.41
N ASP A 31 -17.46 -19.74 -9.64
CA ASP A 31 -17.16 -20.38 -8.37
C ASP A 31 -18.36 -20.35 -7.41
N VAL A 32 -18.42 -21.34 -6.52
CA VAL A 32 -19.53 -21.53 -5.58
C VAL A 32 -19.02 -21.37 -4.15
N GLU A 33 -19.65 -20.46 -3.39
CA GLU A 33 -19.49 -20.35 -1.95
C GLU A 33 -20.72 -20.93 -1.24
N VAL A 34 -20.49 -21.90 -0.35
CA VAL A 34 -21.52 -22.50 0.51
C VAL A 34 -21.24 -22.09 1.95
N GLU A 35 -22.18 -21.40 2.60
CA GLU A 35 -22.09 -21.17 4.04
C GLU A 35 -22.16 -22.49 4.80
N VAL A 36 -21.25 -22.72 5.75
CA VAL A 36 -21.20 -23.95 6.56
C VAL A 36 -22.50 -24.12 7.35
N SER A 37 -23.15 -23.02 7.74
CA SER A 37 -24.46 -23.00 8.41
C SER A 37 -25.59 -23.66 7.60
N LYS A 38 -25.46 -23.75 6.27
CA LYS A 38 -26.44 -24.38 5.37
C LYS A 38 -26.17 -25.88 5.17
N VAL A 39 -25.03 -26.38 5.64
CA VAL A 39 -24.66 -27.79 5.55
C VAL A 39 -25.15 -28.52 6.80
N THR A 40 -26.03 -29.50 6.63
CA THR A 40 -26.59 -30.28 7.75
C THR A 40 -25.87 -31.60 7.97
N GLY A 41 -25.07 -32.03 7.00
CA GLY A 41 -24.40 -33.32 7.01
C GLY A 41 -23.50 -33.46 5.78
N VAL A 42 -22.68 -34.51 5.78
CA VAL A 42 -21.84 -34.86 4.63
C VAL A 42 -21.89 -36.36 4.43
N THR A 43 -22.12 -36.77 3.19
CA THR A 43 -22.07 -38.18 2.78
C THR A 43 -21.11 -38.35 1.61
N GLN A 44 -20.38 -39.46 1.58
CA GLN A 44 -19.37 -39.73 0.57
C GLN A 44 -19.62 -41.07 -0.13
N SER A 45 -19.53 -41.05 -1.46
CA SER A 45 -19.25 -42.24 -2.27
C SER A 45 -17.80 -42.15 -2.73
N SER A 46 -16.96 -43.02 -2.19
CA SER A 46 -15.51 -43.03 -2.41
C SER A 46 -15.11 -43.32 -3.87
N PRO A 47 -14.23 -42.52 -4.51
CA PRO A 47 -13.63 -42.89 -5.79
C PRO A 47 -12.75 -44.15 -5.66
N THR A 48 -12.64 -44.92 -6.74
CA THR A 48 -11.72 -46.07 -6.82
C THR A 48 -10.63 -45.79 -7.86
N ALA A 49 -9.77 -46.77 -8.14
CA ALA A 49 -8.83 -46.66 -9.25
C ALA A 49 -9.52 -46.56 -10.63
N LEU A 50 -10.79 -46.96 -10.73
CA LEU A 50 -11.52 -47.07 -12.00
C LEU A 50 -12.81 -46.23 -12.05
N THR A 51 -13.32 -45.78 -10.91
CA THR A 51 -14.59 -45.06 -10.83
C THR A 51 -14.42 -43.74 -10.11
N SER A 52 -15.08 -42.70 -10.60
CA SER A 52 -15.24 -41.46 -9.86
C SER A 52 -16.02 -41.69 -8.58
N GLY A 53 -15.86 -40.77 -7.63
CA GLY A 53 -16.64 -40.68 -6.42
C GLY A 53 -17.24 -39.29 -6.26
N VAL A 54 -18.04 -39.13 -5.22
CA VAL A 54 -18.69 -37.86 -4.90
C VAL A 54 -18.73 -37.63 -3.39
N VAL A 55 -18.66 -36.37 -2.99
CA VAL A 55 -19.00 -35.91 -1.64
C VAL A 55 -20.23 -35.02 -1.77
N HIS A 56 -21.29 -35.37 -1.04
CA HIS A 56 -22.55 -34.64 -1.01
C HIS A 56 -22.66 -33.81 0.27
N LEU A 57 -22.85 -32.51 0.11
CA LEU A 57 -23.10 -31.55 1.19
C LEU A 57 -24.60 -31.46 1.42
N GLU A 58 -25.10 -32.20 2.41
CA GLU A 58 -26.51 -32.25 2.76
C GLU A 58 -26.99 -30.88 3.26
N GLY A 59 -28.27 -30.56 3.06
CA GLY A 59 -28.84 -29.26 3.40
C GLY A 59 -28.56 -28.18 2.34
N ALA A 60 -27.31 -28.10 1.86
CA ALA A 60 -26.92 -27.21 0.76
C ALA A 60 -27.28 -27.79 -0.62
N GLY A 61 -27.44 -29.11 -0.75
CA GLY A 61 -27.78 -29.78 -2.00
C GLY A 61 -26.65 -29.75 -3.04
N ILE A 62 -25.41 -29.54 -2.60
CA ILE A 62 -24.23 -29.45 -3.44
C ILE A 62 -23.53 -30.81 -3.49
N THR A 63 -23.10 -31.22 -4.68
CA THR A 63 -22.34 -32.46 -4.88
C THR A 63 -21.02 -32.13 -5.55
N VAL A 64 -19.92 -32.57 -4.94
CA VAL A 64 -18.56 -32.38 -5.43
C VAL A 64 -18.02 -33.70 -5.94
N ALA A 65 -17.60 -33.73 -7.21
CA ALA A 65 -17.07 -34.93 -7.84
C ALA A 65 -15.55 -35.06 -7.63
N PHE A 66 -15.08 -36.30 -7.47
CA PHE A 66 -13.67 -36.66 -7.39
C PHE A 66 -13.37 -37.73 -8.44
N ALA A 67 -12.29 -37.52 -9.19
CA ALA A 67 -11.85 -38.41 -10.25
C ALA A 67 -11.32 -39.74 -9.69
N PRO A 68 -11.17 -40.79 -10.53
CA PRO A 68 -10.50 -42.01 -10.11
C PRO A 68 -9.12 -41.71 -9.49
N ASN A 69 -8.74 -42.50 -8.49
CA ASN A 69 -7.54 -42.33 -7.66
C ASN A 69 -7.49 -41.08 -6.75
N GLN A 70 -8.54 -40.25 -6.67
CA GLN A 70 -8.61 -39.11 -5.73
C GLN A 70 -9.21 -39.46 -4.36
N GLN A 71 -9.02 -40.70 -3.90
CA GLN A 71 -9.60 -41.20 -2.65
C GLN A 71 -9.14 -40.39 -1.42
N ALA A 72 -7.85 -40.05 -1.36
CA ALA A 72 -7.30 -39.24 -0.28
C ALA A 72 -7.93 -37.84 -0.23
N ALA A 73 -8.06 -37.17 -1.39
CA ALA A 73 -8.65 -35.84 -1.46
C ALA A 73 -10.13 -35.83 -1.09
N ALA A 74 -10.90 -36.85 -1.49
CA ALA A 74 -12.30 -36.97 -1.11
C ALA A 74 -12.47 -37.14 0.42
N THR A 75 -11.62 -37.96 1.06
CA THR A 75 -11.61 -38.14 2.51
C THR A 75 -11.12 -36.88 3.25
N GLU A 76 -10.12 -36.19 2.71
CA GLU A 76 -9.65 -34.91 3.23
C GLU A 76 -10.77 -33.87 3.23
N PHE A 77 -11.52 -33.77 2.12
CA PHE A 77 -12.65 -32.84 2.01
C PHE A 77 -13.77 -33.18 2.97
N GLU A 78 -14.19 -34.45 3.06
CA GLU A 78 -15.21 -34.88 4.02
C GLU A 78 -14.79 -34.55 5.47
N THR A 79 -13.53 -34.81 5.82
CA THR A 79 -12.97 -34.51 7.15
C THR A 79 -12.97 -33.02 7.43
N ALA A 80 -12.55 -32.20 6.47
CA ALA A 80 -12.53 -30.75 6.60
C ALA A 80 -13.94 -30.18 6.77
N VAL A 81 -14.93 -30.67 6.03
CA VAL A 81 -16.35 -30.26 6.18
C VAL A 81 -16.89 -30.65 7.55
N LYS A 82 -16.61 -31.88 8.03
CA LYS A 82 -17.00 -32.31 9.38
C LYS A 82 -16.35 -31.44 10.46
N ALA A 83 -15.11 -31.02 10.27
CA ALA A 83 -14.42 -30.11 11.18
C ALA A 83 -15.07 -28.71 11.16
N ALA A 84 -15.38 -28.18 9.98
CA ALA A 84 -16.06 -26.89 9.83
C ALA A 84 -17.41 -26.86 10.54
N LEU A 85 -18.20 -27.94 10.42
CA LEU A 85 -19.48 -28.09 11.13
C LEU A 85 -19.34 -28.06 12.66
N ARG A 86 -18.14 -28.32 13.20
CA ARG A 86 -17.82 -28.20 14.63
C ARG A 86 -17.10 -26.89 14.98
N GLY A 87 -16.82 -26.03 14.00
CA GLY A 87 -15.99 -24.84 14.18
C GLY A 87 -14.49 -25.12 14.32
N GLU A 88 -14.03 -26.28 13.84
CA GLU A 88 -12.66 -26.78 13.97
C GLU A 88 -11.89 -26.81 12.63
N ALA A 89 -12.45 -26.28 11.55
CA ALA A 89 -11.78 -26.25 10.26
C ALA A 89 -10.59 -25.28 10.26
N SER A 90 -9.46 -25.76 9.75
CA SER A 90 -8.21 -25.02 9.66
C SER A 90 -8.00 -24.28 8.33
N GLY A 91 -8.91 -24.40 7.36
CA GLY A 91 -8.73 -23.76 6.06
C GLY A 91 -9.07 -22.27 6.10
N GLN A 92 -8.23 -21.46 5.47
CA GLN A 92 -8.47 -20.02 5.30
C GLN A 92 -9.41 -19.78 4.11
N ARG A 93 -10.40 -18.89 4.25
CA ARG A 93 -11.31 -18.50 3.16
C ARG A 93 -10.51 -17.95 1.97
N MET A 94 -10.70 -18.44 0.76
CA MET A 94 -9.99 -17.91 -0.41
C MET A 94 -10.56 -16.57 -0.90
N THR A 95 -9.75 -15.84 -1.67
CA THR A 95 -10.10 -14.61 -2.37
C THR A 95 -9.43 -14.69 -3.76
N PRO A 96 -10.06 -15.40 -4.71
CA PRO A 96 -9.45 -15.74 -6.00
C PRO A 96 -8.85 -14.54 -6.74
N GLY A 97 -7.67 -14.75 -7.31
CA GLY A 97 -6.90 -13.74 -8.04
C GLY A 97 -6.12 -12.76 -7.17
N LEU A 98 -6.39 -12.70 -5.85
CA LEU A 98 -5.74 -11.76 -4.95
C LEU A 98 -4.36 -12.27 -4.53
N ASN A 99 -3.40 -12.07 -5.44
CA ASN A 99 -2.01 -12.51 -5.31
C ASN A 99 -1.10 -11.30 -5.08
N PHE A 100 -0.30 -11.32 -4.01
CA PHE A 100 0.63 -10.24 -3.66
C PHE A 100 1.63 -10.70 -2.59
N VAL A 101 2.60 -9.84 -2.27
CA VAL A 101 3.53 -10.05 -1.14
C VAL A 101 3.32 -8.97 -0.08
N GLY A 102 3.02 -9.35 1.16
CA GLY A 102 3.15 -8.46 2.32
C GLY A 102 4.62 -8.09 2.52
N PHE A 103 4.91 -6.82 2.74
CA PHE A 103 6.26 -6.28 2.85
C PHE A 103 6.34 -5.25 3.95
N ASP A 104 7.44 -5.25 4.68
CA ASP A 104 7.77 -4.26 5.70
C ASP A 104 9.29 -4.26 5.96
N VAL A 105 9.84 -3.15 6.46
CA VAL A 105 11.25 -3.02 6.81
C VAL A 105 11.44 -2.30 8.14
N GLU A 106 12.44 -2.73 8.90
CA GLU A 106 12.97 -1.97 10.04
C GLU A 106 14.22 -1.19 9.62
N THR A 107 14.42 0.00 10.19
CA THR A 107 15.56 0.87 9.88
C THR A 107 16.42 1.14 11.11
N ALA A 108 17.74 1.17 10.94
CA ALA A 108 18.70 1.36 12.02
C ALA A 108 18.72 2.80 12.57
N ASN A 109 18.38 3.79 11.75
CA ASN A 109 18.42 5.20 12.10
C ASN A 109 17.34 6.03 11.37
N ASN A 110 17.42 7.35 11.50
CA ASN A 110 16.48 8.32 10.92
C ASN A 110 16.54 8.40 9.38
N ASP A 111 17.58 7.84 8.76
CA ASP A 111 17.61 7.67 7.31
C ASP A 111 16.87 6.39 6.93
N TRP A 112 15.78 6.52 6.16
CA TRP A 112 14.98 5.37 5.74
C TRP A 112 15.77 4.35 4.92
N GLY A 113 16.90 4.73 4.32
CA GLY A 113 17.79 3.79 3.61
C GLY A 113 18.56 2.84 4.53
N SER A 114 18.52 3.04 5.85
CA SER A 114 19.27 2.25 6.85
C SER A 114 18.62 0.90 7.19
N ILE A 115 18.08 0.19 6.18
CA ILE A 115 17.33 -1.07 6.38
C ILE A 115 18.19 -2.10 7.14
N CYS A 116 17.64 -2.63 8.24
CA CYS A 116 18.30 -3.62 9.10
C CYS A 116 17.50 -4.93 9.27
N GLN A 117 16.20 -4.93 8.92
CA GLN A 117 15.38 -6.12 8.77
C GLN A 117 14.45 -5.98 7.56
N ILE A 118 14.19 -7.09 6.89
CA ILE A 118 13.25 -7.22 5.79
C ILE A 118 12.25 -8.32 6.13
N GLY A 119 10.96 -8.00 6.05
CA GLY A 119 9.85 -8.94 6.21
C GLY A 119 9.09 -9.16 4.90
N LEU A 120 8.84 -10.42 4.55
CA LEU A 120 8.17 -10.80 3.32
C LEU A 120 7.15 -11.91 3.60
N VAL A 121 5.90 -11.76 3.13
CA VAL A 121 4.86 -12.78 3.27
C VAL A 121 4.06 -12.92 1.98
N ARG A 122 4.18 -14.05 1.29
CA ARG A 122 3.50 -14.29 0.01
C ARG A 122 2.07 -14.77 0.23
N TYR A 123 1.13 -14.11 -0.42
CA TYR A 123 -0.27 -14.50 -0.47
C TYR A 123 -0.67 -14.90 -1.89
N ILE A 124 -1.33 -16.05 -2.02
CA ILE A 124 -1.95 -16.54 -3.25
C ILE A 124 -3.43 -16.78 -2.98
N ASP A 125 -4.30 -16.18 -3.79
CA ASP A 125 -5.76 -16.15 -3.62
C ASP A 125 -6.18 -15.76 -2.20
N GLY A 126 -5.51 -14.73 -1.64
CA GLY A 126 -5.75 -14.26 -0.28
C GLY A 126 -5.38 -15.24 0.84
N VAL A 127 -4.64 -16.31 0.54
CA VAL A 127 -4.11 -17.28 1.51
C VAL A 127 -2.59 -17.16 1.58
N GLU A 128 -2.06 -17.14 2.79
CA GLU A 128 -0.61 -17.13 2.98
C GLU A 128 0.01 -18.47 2.52
N VAL A 129 1.07 -18.40 1.71
CA VAL A 129 1.75 -19.60 1.18
C VAL A 129 3.25 -19.68 1.51
N ALA A 130 3.89 -18.56 1.86
CA ALA A 130 5.30 -18.51 2.23
C ALA A 130 5.60 -17.24 3.03
N ALA A 131 6.62 -17.28 3.90
CA ALA A 131 7.11 -16.11 4.62
C ALA A 131 8.63 -16.19 4.81
N GLU A 132 9.30 -15.06 4.78
CA GLU A 132 10.74 -14.91 4.99
C GLU A 132 11.02 -13.73 5.92
N SER A 133 12.01 -13.91 6.79
CA SER A 133 12.46 -12.89 7.75
C SER A 133 13.97 -12.80 7.71
N TRP A 134 14.50 -11.67 7.25
CA TRP A 134 15.94 -11.49 7.10
C TRP A 134 16.43 -10.28 7.88
N LEU A 135 17.38 -10.50 8.77
CA LEU A 135 18.28 -9.44 9.22
C LEU A 135 19.30 -9.15 8.12
N CYS A 136 19.71 -7.88 8.03
CA CYS A 136 20.79 -7.47 7.14
C CYS A 136 21.61 -6.34 7.75
N THR A 137 22.88 -6.23 7.35
CA THR A 137 23.62 -4.99 7.64
C THR A 137 23.12 -3.87 6.73
N PRO A 138 22.83 -2.68 7.29
CA PRO A 138 22.46 -1.53 6.46
C PRO A 138 23.55 -1.18 5.42
N PRO A 139 23.20 -0.46 4.36
CA PRO A 139 24.18 0.02 3.38
C PRO A 139 25.32 0.82 4.03
N PRO A 140 26.56 0.75 3.48
CA PRO A 140 27.69 1.52 4.00
C PRO A 140 27.37 3.01 4.11
N GLY A 141 27.69 3.62 5.25
CA GLY A 141 27.41 5.04 5.52
C GLY A 141 26.04 5.30 6.12
N LEU A 142 25.16 4.28 6.18
CA LEU A 142 23.87 4.30 6.88
C LEU A 142 23.82 3.26 8.01
N ASP A 143 24.96 2.68 8.40
CA ASP A 143 25.11 1.53 9.30
C ASP A 143 25.18 1.91 10.79
N ASN A 144 25.01 3.18 11.14
CA ASN A 144 24.85 3.61 12.52
C ASN A 144 23.45 3.26 13.05
N PHE A 145 23.37 2.73 14.27
CA PHE A 145 22.08 2.52 14.94
C PHE A 145 21.83 3.65 15.94
N THR A 146 20.61 4.16 16.00
CA THR A 146 20.19 5.09 17.06
C THR A 146 19.45 4.35 18.15
N ASP A 147 19.54 4.84 19.39
CA ASP A 147 18.80 4.26 20.51
C ASP A 147 17.28 4.34 20.29
N ALA A 148 16.79 5.39 19.61
CA ALA A 148 15.38 5.55 19.31
C ALA A 148 14.86 4.40 18.42
N ASN A 149 15.56 4.07 17.34
CA ASN A 149 15.21 2.94 16.47
C ASN A 149 15.33 1.61 17.21
N ILE A 150 16.45 1.39 17.93
CA ILE A 150 16.65 0.18 18.73
C ILE A 150 15.50 -0.02 19.73
N ASN A 151 15.00 1.03 20.36
CA ASN A 151 13.92 0.93 21.34
C ASN A 151 12.57 0.54 20.71
N ILE A 152 12.37 0.77 19.41
CA ILE A 152 11.15 0.40 18.68
C ILE A 152 11.13 -1.11 18.38
N HIS A 153 12.15 -1.61 17.67
CA HIS A 153 12.16 -2.98 17.14
C HIS A 153 13.10 -3.94 17.89
N GLY A 154 14.00 -3.43 18.73
CA GLY A 154 14.91 -4.21 19.58
C GLY A 154 16.19 -4.72 18.90
N ILE A 155 16.36 -4.46 17.60
CA ILE A 155 17.51 -4.93 16.79
C ILE A 155 18.73 -4.04 17.07
N ARG A 156 19.84 -4.66 17.45
CA ARG A 156 21.09 -3.98 17.81
C ARG A 156 22.16 -4.21 16.73
N PRO A 157 23.21 -3.38 16.66
CA PRO A 157 24.33 -3.58 15.74
C PRO A 157 24.94 -5.00 15.76
N LYS A 158 25.04 -5.59 16.95
CA LYS A 158 25.57 -6.96 17.13
C LYS A 158 24.72 -8.05 16.50
N ASP A 159 23.41 -7.81 16.32
CA ASP A 159 22.47 -8.79 15.76
C ASP A 159 22.61 -8.88 14.24
N VAL A 160 23.09 -7.79 13.60
CA VAL A 160 23.31 -7.71 12.15
C VAL A 160 24.77 -7.93 11.73
N ALA A 161 25.74 -7.83 12.64
CA ALA A 161 27.19 -7.78 12.32
C ALA A 161 27.77 -8.99 11.53
N GLY A 162 27.05 -10.11 11.42
CA GLY A 162 27.43 -11.27 10.60
C GLY A 162 26.38 -11.68 9.57
N GLN A 163 25.34 -10.86 9.38
CA GLN A 163 24.28 -11.10 8.42
C GLN A 163 24.70 -10.60 7.03
N PRO A 164 24.10 -11.11 5.93
CA PRO A 164 24.28 -10.53 4.62
C PRO A 164 23.91 -9.04 4.60
N SER A 165 24.60 -8.27 3.80
CA SER A 165 24.27 -6.87 3.57
C SER A 165 22.93 -6.69 2.87
N PHE A 166 22.35 -5.49 2.97
CA PHE A 166 21.18 -5.13 2.18
C PHE A 166 21.38 -5.44 0.68
N ALA A 167 22.55 -5.12 0.13
CA ALA A 167 22.88 -5.37 -1.28
C ALA A 167 22.85 -6.87 -1.64
N GLU A 168 23.28 -7.75 -0.72
CA GLU A 168 23.25 -9.20 -0.91
C GLU A 168 21.84 -9.79 -0.71
N ARG A 169 20.98 -9.13 0.07
CA ARG A 169 19.57 -9.51 0.25
C ARG A 169 18.68 -9.05 -0.89
N LEU A 170 19.02 -7.96 -1.59
CA LEU A 170 18.17 -7.39 -2.63
C LEU A 170 17.81 -8.39 -3.75
N PRO A 171 18.73 -9.21 -4.30
CA PRO A 171 18.36 -10.23 -5.29
C PRO A 171 17.37 -11.27 -4.74
N GLN A 172 17.53 -11.69 -3.48
CA GLN A 172 16.63 -12.64 -2.81
C GLN A 172 15.25 -12.03 -2.60
N LEU A 173 15.18 -10.74 -2.25
CA LEU A 173 13.94 -9.99 -2.14
C LEU A 173 13.21 -9.93 -3.49
N VAL A 174 13.92 -9.57 -4.56
CA VAL A 174 13.35 -9.48 -5.91
C VAL A 174 12.86 -10.84 -6.38
N GLU A 175 13.62 -11.91 -6.15
CA GLU A 175 13.21 -13.29 -6.46
C GLU A 175 11.97 -13.72 -5.65
N PHE A 176 11.90 -13.36 -4.36
CA PHE A 176 10.74 -13.68 -3.53
C PHE A 176 9.48 -12.91 -3.97
N ILE A 177 9.61 -11.66 -4.40
CA ILE A 177 8.47 -10.90 -4.93
C ILE A 177 8.06 -11.41 -6.32
N GLY A 178 9.02 -11.68 -7.19
CA GLY A 178 8.78 -12.08 -8.58
C GLY A 178 7.95 -11.02 -9.31
N GLU A 179 6.94 -11.48 -10.06
CA GLU A 179 6.03 -10.61 -10.81
C GLU A 179 4.85 -10.06 -9.98
N LEU A 180 4.79 -10.39 -8.68
CA LEU A 180 3.68 -9.96 -7.83
C LEU A 180 3.90 -8.52 -7.33
N PRO A 181 2.84 -7.72 -7.17
CA PRO A 181 2.95 -6.47 -6.43
C PRO A 181 3.14 -6.76 -4.94
N PHE A 182 3.76 -5.84 -4.21
CA PHE A 182 3.80 -5.92 -2.75
C PHE A 182 2.77 -5.02 -2.07
N VAL A 183 2.52 -5.23 -0.79
CA VAL A 183 1.66 -4.39 0.06
C VAL A 183 2.38 -4.12 1.36
N ALA A 184 2.39 -2.86 1.79
CA ALA A 184 2.87 -2.46 3.11
C ALA A 184 1.86 -1.53 3.81
N HIS A 185 1.99 -1.38 5.13
CA HIS A 185 1.16 -0.44 5.90
C HIS A 185 1.87 0.90 6.01
N PHE A 186 1.42 1.89 5.22
CA PHE A 186 2.17 3.11 4.89
C PHE A 186 3.30 2.90 3.86
N ALA A 187 3.00 2.15 2.79
CA ALA A 187 3.95 1.72 1.75
C ALA A 187 4.82 2.80 1.07
N GLN A 188 4.52 4.09 1.23
CA GLN A 188 5.43 5.15 0.78
C GLN A 188 6.76 5.09 1.55
N PHE A 189 6.72 4.78 2.84
CA PHE A 189 7.90 4.58 3.67
C PHE A 189 8.75 3.44 3.11
N ASP A 190 8.19 2.24 3.01
CA ASP A 190 8.89 1.02 2.60
C ASP A 190 9.49 1.12 1.19
N ALA A 191 8.72 1.64 0.24
CA ALA A 191 9.20 1.84 -1.12
C ALA A 191 10.34 2.88 -1.18
N THR A 192 10.27 3.93 -0.35
CA THR A 192 11.34 4.93 -0.27
C THR A 192 12.56 4.38 0.46
N ALA A 193 12.37 3.57 1.50
CA ALA A 193 13.44 2.88 2.20
C ALA A 193 14.23 1.99 1.23
N LEU A 194 13.55 1.17 0.43
CA LEU A 194 14.16 0.36 -0.63
C LEU A 194 14.94 1.22 -1.63
N SER A 195 14.33 2.28 -2.18
CA SER A 195 14.98 3.18 -3.14
C SER A 195 16.26 3.81 -2.57
N ARG A 196 16.20 4.30 -1.33
CA ARG A 196 17.35 4.93 -0.65
C ARG A 196 18.44 3.92 -0.31
N ALA A 197 18.06 2.73 0.14
CA ALA A 197 19.01 1.68 0.44
C ALA A 197 19.74 1.21 -0.82
N CYS A 198 19.04 1.09 -1.94
CA CYS A 198 19.66 0.78 -3.24
C CYS A 198 20.67 1.87 -3.66
N ALA A 199 20.27 3.14 -3.56
CA ALA A 199 21.14 4.27 -3.88
C ALA A 199 22.39 4.32 -2.98
N ALA A 200 22.24 4.10 -1.67
CA ALA A 200 23.35 4.08 -0.72
C ALA A 200 24.28 2.87 -0.91
N ALA A 201 23.74 1.71 -1.30
CA ALA A 201 24.50 0.52 -1.60
C ALA A 201 25.15 0.53 -3.00
N GLY A 202 24.81 1.50 -3.86
CA GLY A 202 25.31 1.56 -5.23
C GLY A 202 24.76 0.45 -6.13
N VAL A 203 23.55 -0.03 -5.86
CA VAL A 203 22.85 -1.07 -6.64
C VAL A 203 21.63 -0.48 -7.33
N GLU A 204 21.21 -1.11 -8.44
CA GLU A 204 20.03 -0.68 -9.18
C GLU A 204 18.76 -0.90 -8.35
N THR A 205 17.86 0.09 -8.34
CA THR A 205 16.56 -0.04 -7.68
C THR A 205 15.64 -0.89 -8.55
N PRO A 206 15.01 -1.95 -8.00
CA PRO A 206 14.12 -2.78 -8.78
C PRO A 206 12.85 -2.02 -9.15
N THR A 207 12.24 -2.41 -10.26
CA THR A 207 10.95 -1.86 -10.66
C THR A 207 9.85 -2.73 -10.10
N LEU A 208 9.03 -2.20 -9.18
CA LEU A 208 8.00 -2.93 -8.45
C LEU A 208 6.71 -2.14 -8.36
N PHE A 209 5.56 -2.83 -8.40
CA PHE A 209 4.27 -2.22 -8.06
C PHE A 209 3.91 -2.49 -6.61
N PHE A 210 3.19 -1.56 -5.99
CA PHE A 210 2.78 -1.74 -4.60
C PHE A 210 1.42 -1.16 -4.23
N GLY A 211 0.76 -1.81 -3.28
CA GLY A 211 -0.43 -1.31 -2.59
C GLY A 211 -0.10 -0.77 -1.20
N CYS A 212 -1.00 0.03 -0.63
CA CYS A 212 -0.89 0.56 0.72
C CYS A 212 -2.13 0.18 1.53
N SER A 213 -1.98 -0.71 2.52
CA SER A 213 -3.12 -1.20 3.32
C SER A 213 -3.72 -0.08 4.19
N LEU A 214 -2.90 0.86 4.66
CA LEU A 214 -3.36 2.10 5.32
C LEU A 214 -4.27 2.93 4.41
N ALA A 215 -3.90 3.09 3.13
CA ALA A 215 -4.67 3.87 2.19
C ALA A 215 -6.01 3.19 1.84
N LEU A 216 -6.03 1.85 1.73
CA LEU A 216 -7.26 1.07 1.64
C LEU A 216 -8.13 1.27 2.88
N ALA A 217 -7.57 1.08 4.07
CA ALA A 217 -8.30 1.19 5.33
C ALA A 217 -8.93 2.59 5.50
N ARG A 218 -8.19 3.67 5.19
CA ARG A 218 -8.71 5.06 5.19
C ARG A 218 -9.78 5.31 4.13
N GLY A 219 -9.82 4.50 3.07
CA GLY A 219 -10.86 4.51 2.04
C GLY A 219 -12.17 3.88 2.49
N GLU A 220 -12.13 3.07 3.55
CA GLU A 220 -13.25 2.32 4.11
C GLU A 220 -13.89 3.08 5.29
N LYS A 221 -15.13 2.73 5.60
CA LYS A 221 -15.83 3.25 6.79
C LYS A 221 -15.59 2.33 7.98
N LEU A 222 -14.39 2.40 8.55
CA LEU A 222 -14.03 1.68 9.76
C LEU A 222 -14.33 2.55 10.99
N ASP A 223 -14.99 1.98 11.99
CA ASP A 223 -15.25 2.65 13.28
C ASP A 223 -14.05 2.43 14.21
N VAL A 224 -12.99 3.19 13.96
CA VAL A 224 -11.69 3.06 14.65
C VAL A 224 -11.13 4.43 15.03
N ARG A 225 -10.43 4.48 16.17
CA ARG A 225 -9.81 5.72 16.68
C ARG A 225 -8.68 6.25 15.80
N SER A 226 -8.00 5.36 15.09
CA SER A 226 -6.91 5.66 14.16
C SER A 226 -6.82 4.54 13.13
N HIS A 227 -6.06 4.76 12.07
CA HIS A 227 -5.83 3.74 11.03
C HIS A 227 -4.43 3.12 11.14
N SER A 228 -3.76 3.22 12.29
CA SER A 228 -2.46 2.57 12.53
C SER A 228 -2.57 1.05 12.43
N LEU A 229 -1.48 0.38 12.07
CA LEU A 229 -1.44 -1.06 11.85
C LEU A 229 -2.07 -1.87 12.99
N PRO A 230 -1.73 -1.68 14.28
CA PRO A 230 -2.31 -2.48 15.36
C PRO A 230 -3.83 -2.29 15.50
N VAL A 231 -4.30 -1.05 15.35
CA VAL A 231 -5.73 -0.70 15.51
C VAL A 231 -6.58 -1.29 14.39
N VAL A 232 -6.10 -1.21 13.15
CA VAL A 232 -6.84 -1.77 12.01
C VAL A 232 -6.77 -3.30 12.02
N ALA A 233 -5.62 -3.88 12.41
CA ALA A 233 -5.48 -5.32 12.56
C ALA A 233 -6.46 -5.87 13.60
N GLU A 234 -6.49 -5.28 14.79
CA GLU A 234 -7.44 -5.63 15.87
C GLU A 234 -8.90 -5.51 15.40
N HIS A 235 -9.27 -4.38 14.79
CA HIS A 235 -10.65 -4.15 14.31
C HIS A 235 -11.11 -5.17 13.27
N LEU A 236 -10.19 -5.66 12.43
CA LEU A 236 -10.49 -6.63 11.37
C LEU A 236 -10.26 -8.09 11.80
N GLY A 237 -9.87 -8.34 13.06
CA GLY A 237 -9.55 -9.69 13.56
C GLY A 237 -8.30 -10.29 12.93
N VAL A 238 -7.37 -9.45 12.47
CA VAL A 238 -6.07 -9.86 11.93
C VAL A 238 -5.06 -9.96 13.08
N GLU A 239 -4.38 -11.08 13.17
CA GLU A 239 -3.36 -11.31 14.21
C GLU A 239 -2.11 -10.45 13.96
N LEU A 240 -1.63 -9.78 15.01
CA LEU A 240 -0.35 -9.10 15.05
C LEU A 240 0.40 -9.57 16.30
N LYS A 241 1.29 -10.56 16.14
CA LYS A 241 1.92 -11.24 17.29
C LYS A 241 2.98 -10.39 17.97
N LYS A 242 3.79 -9.69 17.17
CA LYS A 242 4.90 -8.86 17.62
C LYS A 242 4.99 -7.65 16.71
N HIS A 243 4.51 -6.51 17.21
CA HIS A 243 4.65 -5.24 16.53
C HIS A 243 6.12 -4.80 16.53
N HIS A 244 6.58 -4.15 15.45
CA HIS A 244 7.98 -3.81 15.19
C HIS A 244 8.87 -5.04 14.97
N ASP A 245 8.28 -6.02 14.29
CA ASP A 245 8.99 -7.11 13.65
C ASP A 245 8.54 -7.13 12.19
N ALA A 246 9.48 -6.87 11.28
CA ALA A 246 9.12 -6.65 9.88
C ALA A 246 8.27 -7.78 9.28
N THR A 247 8.50 -9.05 9.66
CA THR A 247 7.74 -10.16 9.07
C THR A 247 6.32 -10.25 9.63
N GLU A 248 6.13 -9.93 10.91
CA GLU A 248 4.81 -9.91 11.53
C GLU A 248 4.01 -8.67 11.12
N ASP A 249 4.65 -7.51 10.95
CA ASP A 249 4.01 -6.30 10.43
C ASP A 249 3.63 -6.47 8.95
N ALA A 250 4.48 -7.10 8.13
CA ALA A 250 4.18 -7.50 6.77
C ALA A 250 2.98 -8.48 6.69
N ARG A 251 2.91 -9.44 7.63
CA ARG A 251 1.78 -10.38 7.73
C ARG A 251 0.49 -9.65 8.09
N ALA A 252 0.55 -8.74 9.06
CA ALA A 252 -0.62 -7.98 9.49
C ALA A 252 -1.12 -7.05 8.38
N CYS A 253 -0.24 -6.36 7.65
CA CYS A 253 -0.66 -5.48 6.56
C CYS A 253 -1.28 -6.26 5.39
N ALA A 254 -0.78 -7.47 5.11
CA ALA A 254 -1.35 -8.38 4.14
C ALA A 254 -2.72 -8.91 4.59
N GLY A 255 -2.82 -9.34 5.84
CA GLY A 255 -4.07 -9.78 6.47
C GLY A 255 -5.16 -8.70 6.42
N ILE A 256 -4.81 -7.44 6.69
CA ILE A 256 -5.73 -6.30 6.56
C ILE A 256 -6.25 -6.18 5.13
N THR A 257 -5.36 -6.21 4.14
CA THR A 257 -5.74 -6.12 2.72
C THR A 257 -6.73 -7.23 2.32
N VAL A 258 -6.44 -8.47 2.73
CA VAL A 258 -7.31 -9.62 2.49
C VAL A 258 -8.65 -9.46 3.22
N ALA A 259 -8.65 -9.03 4.48
CA ALA A 259 -9.87 -8.81 5.26
C ALA A 259 -10.76 -7.74 4.61
N LEU A 260 -10.18 -6.62 4.16
CA LEU A 260 -10.90 -5.57 3.44
C LEU A 260 -11.45 -6.05 2.09
N ALA A 261 -10.69 -6.85 1.33
CA ALA A 261 -11.19 -7.46 0.10
C ALA A 261 -12.40 -8.38 0.36
N ARG A 262 -12.30 -9.26 1.38
CA ARG A 262 -13.36 -10.20 1.75
C ARG A 262 -14.64 -9.53 2.26
N ARG A 263 -14.54 -8.38 2.95
CA ARG A 263 -15.71 -7.60 3.39
C ARG A 263 -16.61 -7.16 2.24
N HIS A 264 -16.05 -7.04 1.05
CA HIS A 264 -16.76 -6.66 -0.17
C HIS A 264 -16.91 -7.80 -1.17
N SER A 265 -16.65 -9.05 -0.73
CA SER A 265 -16.63 -10.24 -1.60
C SER A 265 -15.82 -10.04 -2.89
N PHE A 266 -14.72 -9.27 -2.79
CA PHE A 266 -13.89 -8.95 -3.94
C PHE A 266 -13.18 -10.20 -4.46
N GLN A 267 -13.02 -10.29 -5.77
CA GLN A 267 -12.18 -11.25 -6.47
C GLN A 267 -11.42 -10.49 -7.56
N GLY A 268 -10.21 -10.96 -7.89
CA GLY A 268 -9.33 -10.32 -8.86
C GLY A 268 -8.00 -9.91 -8.25
N SER A 269 -7.18 -9.25 -9.07
CA SER A 269 -5.83 -8.83 -8.72
C SER A 269 -5.80 -7.73 -7.65
N LEU A 270 -4.63 -7.55 -7.02
CA LEU A 270 -4.41 -6.42 -6.12
C LEU A 270 -4.68 -5.08 -6.81
N ALA A 271 -4.26 -4.90 -8.07
CA ALA A 271 -4.48 -3.67 -8.82
C ALA A 271 -5.98 -3.35 -8.95
N GLU A 272 -6.78 -4.35 -9.32
CA GLU A 272 -8.24 -4.20 -9.45
C GLU A 272 -8.91 -3.89 -8.10
N LEU A 273 -8.38 -4.40 -6.98
CA LEU A 273 -8.84 -4.03 -5.64
C LEU A 273 -8.65 -2.52 -5.39
N PHE A 274 -7.50 -1.94 -5.72
CA PHE A 274 -7.28 -0.50 -5.55
C PHE A 274 -8.10 0.33 -6.57
N HIS A 275 -8.14 -0.11 -7.83
CA HIS A 275 -8.85 0.58 -8.91
C HIS A 275 -10.34 0.70 -8.62
N SER A 276 -10.97 -0.37 -8.13
CA SER A 276 -12.38 -0.37 -7.73
C SER A 276 -12.68 0.56 -6.54
N ARG A 277 -11.65 1.05 -5.83
CA ARG A 277 -11.74 2.06 -4.75
C ARG A 277 -11.32 3.45 -5.24
N SER A 278 -11.22 3.64 -6.56
CA SER A 278 -10.75 4.88 -7.19
C SER A 278 -9.34 5.27 -6.72
N MET A 279 -8.45 4.29 -6.63
CA MET A 279 -7.05 4.49 -6.26
C MET A 279 -6.14 3.85 -7.29
N THR A 280 -5.04 4.51 -7.64
CA THR A 280 -3.93 3.91 -8.39
C THR A 280 -3.02 3.13 -7.45
N ILE A 281 -2.42 2.04 -7.93
CA ILE A 281 -1.32 1.39 -7.20
C ILE A 281 -0.04 2.24 -7.32
N GLY A 282 0.84 2.13 -6.33
CA GLY A 282 2.16 2.77 -6.35
C GLY A 282 3.14 2.04 -7.26
N ASN A 283 4.21 2.73 -7.63
CA ASN A 283 5.29 2.20 -8.46
C ASN A 283 6.64 2.65 -7.92
N LEU A 284 7.50 1.70 -7.59
CA LEU A 284 8.92 1.91 -7.32
C LEU A 284 9.67 1.66 -8.64
N ASN A 285 10.55 2.57 -9.02
CA ASN A 285 11.44 2.39 -10.18
C ASN A 285 12.78 3.13 -9.96
N PRO A 286 13.79 2.92 -10.83
CA PRO A 286 15.11 3.56 -10.70
C PRO A 286 15.08 5.09 -10.61
N GLU A 287 14.06 5.75 -11.16
CA GLU A 287 13.98 7.21 -11.18
C GLU A 287 13.30 7.76 -9.93
N ARG A 288 12.19 7.15 -9.48
CA ARG A 288 11.43 7.62 -8.32
C ARG A 288 10.44 6.61 -7.76
N VAL A 289 9.96 6.92 -6.55
CA VAL A 289 8.80 6.30 -5.92
C VAL A 289 7.53 7.10 -6.24
N TYR A 290 6.57 6.44 -6.88
CA TYR A 290 5.22 6.93 -7.09
C TYR A 290 4.28 6.36 -6.02
N PRO A 291 3.64 7.18 -5.18
CA PRO A 291 2.73 6.70 -4.16
C PRO A 291 1.46 6.09 -4.73
N VAL A 292 0.77 5.31 -3.90
CA VAL A 292 -0.65 5.01 -4.06
C VAL A 292 -1.44 6.32 -3.95
N LEU A 293 -2.24 6.65 -4.96
CA LEU A 293 -2.97 7.91 -5.03
C LEU A 293 -4.45 7.68 -5.25
N ARG A 294 -5.28 8.54 -4.65
CA ARG A 294 -6.71 8.58 -4.96
C ARG A 294 -6.92 9.26 -6.30
N ASP A 295 -7.50 8.54 -7.25
CA ASP A 295 -7.80 9.03 -8.58
C ASP A 295 -9.29 9.34 -8.72
N ARG A 296 -9.65 10.58 -8.41
CA ARG A 296 -11.03 11.07 -8.54
C ARG A 296 -11.48 11.22 -10.01
N SER A 297 -10.53 11.27 -10.94
CA SER A 297 -10.81 11.47 -12.36
C SER A 297 -11.03 10.16 -13.12
N GLY A 298 -10.52 9.05 -12.58
CA GLY A 298 -10.46 7.75 -13.24
C GLY A 298 -9.39 7.64 -14.34
N ALA A 299 -8.70 8.74 -14.67
CA ALA A 299 -7.70 8.76 -15.74
C ALA A 299 -6.44 7.98 -15.38
N GLY A 300 -5.97 8.06 -14.13
CA GLY A 300 -4.81 7.33 -13.64
C GLY A 300 -5.09 5.83 -13.56
N VAL A 301 -6.27 5.45 -13.08
CA VAL A 301 -6.75 4.06 -13.08
C VAL A 301 -6.81 3.51 -14.50
N ALA A 302 -7.43 4.24 -15.44
CA ALA A 302 -7.53 3.81 -16.83
C ALA A 302 -6.16 3.66 -17.51
N LEU A 303 -5.19 4.52 -17.17
CA LEU A 303 -3.81 4.41 -17.68
C LEU A 303 -3.12 3.15 -17.13
N GLN A 304 -3.23 2.89 -15.82
CA GLN A 304 -2.64 1.68 -15.22
C GLN A 304 -3.29 0.40 -15.76
N GLN A 305 -4.61 0.38 -15.95
CA GLN A 305 -5.30 -0.77 -16.56
C GLN A 305 -4.75 -1.09 -17.95
N ARG A 306 -4.48 -0.06 -18.78
CA ARG A 306 -3.87 -0.26 -20.10
C ARG A 306 -2.44 -0.79 -20.02
N GLN A 307 -1.64 -0.27 -19.10
CA GLN A 307 -0.25 -0.72 -18.90
C GLN A 307 -0.21 -2.19 -18.47
N LEU A 308 -0.99 -2.54 -17.44
CA LEU A 308 -1.06 -3.91 -16.92
C LEU A 308 -1.64 -4.89 -17.96
N ALA A 309 -2.66 -4.48 -18.72
CA ALA A 309 -3.24 -5.33 -19.77
C ALA A 309 -2.30 -5.57 -20.97
N GLN A 310 -1.34 -4.66 -21.22
CA GLN A 310 -0.32 -4.84 -22.25
C GLN A 310 0.85 -5.72 -21.78
N GLY A 311 0.77 -6.27 -20.56
CA GLY A 311 1.86 -7.03 -19.97
C GLY A 311 3.09 -6.17 -19.67
N LEU A 312 2.97 -4.83 -19.67
CA LEU A 312 4.00 -3.97 -19.11
C LEU A 312 3.90 -4.12 -17.59
N THR A 313 4.68 -5.07 -17.07
CA THR A 313 5.04 -5.04 -15.66
C THR A 313 5.93 -3.83 -15.41
N ALA A 314 6.27 -3.59 -14.16
CA ALA A 314 7.03 -2.44 -13.72
C ALA A 314 8.32 -2.26 -14.58
N ALA A 315 8.89 -3.34 -15.13
CA ALA A 315 10.05 -3.34 -16.01
C ALA A 315 9.84 -2.84 -17.45
N GLY A 316 8.61 -2.61 -17.93
CA GLY A 316 8.39 -2.19 -19.33
C GLY A 316 8.76 -3.24 -20.39
N GLU A 317 9.05 -4.48 -19.98
CA GLU A 317 9.32 -5.60 -20.87
C GLU A 317 8.07 -6.50 -21.01
N ARG A 318 7.80 -6.94 -22.24
CA ARG A 318 6.65 -7.79 -22.56
C ARG A 318 6.86 -9.19 -21.99
N ILE A 319 5.81 -9.75 -21.40
CA ILE A 319 5.72 -11.18 -21.12
C ILE A 319 5.61 -11.94 -22.46
N GLY A 320 6.63 -12.74 -22.77
CA GLY A 320 6.55 -13.82 -23.76
C GLY A 320 7.45 -13.67 -24.98
N ASP A 321 8.70 -14.13 -24.88
CA ASP A 321 9.30 -14.97 -25.93
C ASP A 321 10.35 -15.92 -25.33
N MET A 322 9.87 -16.96 -24.66
CA MET A 322 10.64 -18.19 -24.44
C MET A 322 9.76 -19.36 -24.90
N THR A 323 9.55 -19.44 -26.21
CA THR A 323 9.30 -20.72 -26.86
C THR A 323 10.40 -20.96 -27.86
N GLU A 324 11.30 -21.89 -27.55
CA GLU A 324 12.21 -22.47 -28.53
C GLU A 324 11.38 -23.03 -29.71
N ASP A 325 11.55 -22.47 -30.91
CA ASP A 325 11.12 -23.11 -32.16
C ASP A 325 12.22 -24.08 -32.61
N PRO A 326 11.96 -25.40 -32.72
CA PRO A 326 12.96 -26.40 -33.10
C PRO A 326 13.18 -26.49 -34.62
N THR A 327 12.92 -25.43 -35.39
CA THR A 327 13.12 -25.44 -36.85
C THR A 327 13.97 -24.28 -37.34
N GLY A 328 15.30 -24.45 -37.27
CA GLY A 328 16.28 -23.49 -37.75
C GLY A 328 16.10 -23.06 -39.21
N ARG A 329 15.44 -21.92 -39.43
CA ARG A 329 15.49 -21.13 -40.66
C ARG A 329 15.50 -19.64 -40.31
N PRO A 330 16.34 -18.81 -40.97
CA PRO A 330 16.40 -17.39 -40.68
C PRO A 330 15.22 -16.63 -41.31
N ALA A 331 14.65 -15.69 -40.56
CA ALA A 331 13.67 -14.71 -41.05
C ALA A 331 14.39 -13.52 -41.74
N PRO A 332 13.75 -12.84 -42.71
CA PRO A 332 14.39 -11.80 -43.52
C PRO A 332 14.45 -10.44 -42.81
N ASP A 333 15.54 -9.74 -43.12
CA ASP A 333 15.91 -8.38 -42.70
C ASP A 333 14.82 -7.33 -42.99
N ALA A 334 14.38 -6.62 -41.96
CA ALA A 334 13.52 -5.45 -42.06
C ALA A 334 14.21 -4.27 -41.36
N GLY A 335 14.78 -3.38 -42.18
CA GLY A 335 15.65 -2.30 -41.78
C GLY A 335 15.02 -1.28 -40.84
N SER A 336 15.85 -0.82 -39.91
CA SER A 336 15.63 0.31 -39.02
C SER A 336 15.44 1.62 -39.78
N ARG A 337 14.41 2.40 -39.43
CA ARG A 337 14.41 3.85 -39.63
C ARG A 337 13.96 4.54 -38.34
N SER A 338 14.94 5.15 -37.66
CA SER A 338 14.75 6.15 -36.62
C SER A 338 14.16 7.43 -37.24
N ALA A 339 13.17 8.01 -36.58
CA ALA A 339 12.52 9.24 -37.00
C ALA A 339 12.82 10.37 -36.02
N TRP A 340 14.10 10.65 -35.81
CA TRP A 340 14.59 11.88 -35.19
C TRP A 340 16.01 12.10 -35.70
N ASP A 341 16.16 12.76 -36.83
CA ASP A 341 17.36 13.52 -37.16
C ASP A 341 17.09 14.52 -38.31
N ASP A 342 17.54 15.75 -38.02
CA ASP A 342 17.85 16.91 -38.85
C ASP A 342 16.86 18.10 -39.10
N PRO A 343 17.37 19.36 -38.98
CA PRO A 343 16.59 20.59 -38.83
C PRO A 343 16.62 21.46 -40.10
N ALA A 344 15.48 22.05 -40.46
CA ALA A 344 15.44 23.26 -41.29
C ALA A 344 14.02 23.84 -41.29
N ASP A 345 13.87 25.04 -40.71
CA ASP A 345 13.05 26.15 -41.20
C ASP A 345 12.47 26.97 -40.03
N LEU A 346 13.20 28.03 -39.68
CA LEU A 346 12.68 29.20 -38.98
C LEU A 346 12.27 30.25 -40.01
N PRO A 347 11.18 30.99 -39.78
CA PRO A 347 11.14 32.38 -40.19
C PRO A 347 11.16 33.35 -38.99
N THR A 348 11.94 34.40 -39.18
CA THR A 348 12.30 35.52 -38.31
C THR A 348 11.23 36.61 -38.17
N GLU A 349 11.41 37.43 -37.11
CA GLU A 349 10.63 38.59 -36.68
C GLU A 349 10.44 39.73 -37.71
N ALA A 350 9.26 40.38 -37.67
CA ALA A 350 9.00 41.82 -37.80
C ALA A 350 7.47 42.06 -37.68
N GLN A 351 6.93 42.56 -36.56
CA GLN A 351 6.74 43.97 -36.17
C GLN A 351 5.27 44.48 -36.33
N LEU A 352 4.74 44.97 -35.19
CA LEU A 352 3.79 46.11 -35.01
C LEU A 352 2.30 45.86 -35.40
N THR A 353 1.25 46.29 -34.69
CA THR A 353 1.00 47.38 -33.73
C THR A 353 -0.29 47.12 -32.91
N GLU A 354 -0.44 47.89 -31.83
CA GLU A 354 -1.63 48.06 -30.98
C GLU A 354 -2.94 48.34 -31.75
N GLU A 355 -4.06 47.80 -31.24
CA GLU A 355 -5.33 48.54 -31.15
C GLU A 355 -6.30 47.80 -30.19
N SER A 356 -6.82 48.53 -29.21
CA SER A 356 -8.03 48.22 -28.45
C SER A 356 -8.94 49.44 -28.63
N PRO A 357 -10.25 49.29 -28.89
CA PRO A 357 -11.18 49.27 -27.76
C PRO A 357 -12.54 48.57 -28.00
N ALA A 358 -13.32 48.53 -26.91
CA ALA A 358 -14.78 48.66 -26.82
C ALA A 358 -15.54 47.45 -26.23
N ALA A 359 -16.06 47.70 -25.04
CA ALA A 359 -16.94 46.85 -24.26
C ALA A 359 -18.42 47.07 -24.62
N ALA A 360 -19.22 45.99 -24.64
CA ALA A 360 -20.63 46.01 -24.22
C ALA A 360 -21.23 44.58 -24.09
N GLY A 361 -21.16 44.02 -22.88
CA GLY A 361 -22.30 43.44 -22.13
C GLY A 361 -22.98 42.13 -22.57
N ALA A 362 -22.67 41.03 -21.87
CA ALA A 362 -23.68 40.07 -21.38
C ALA A 362 -23.18 39.34 -20.10
N LYS A 363 -24.10 39.08 -19.17
CA LYS A 363 -23.90 38.87 -17.74
C LYS A 363 -23.41 37.45 -17.33
N GLY A 364 -22.39 37.43 -16.48
CA GLY A 364 -22.35 36.74 -15.17
C GLY A 364 -22.58 35.22 -15.08
N GLY A 365 -21.49 34.45 -15.05
CA GLY A 365 -21.42 33.10 -14.46
C GLY A 365 -20.21 33.00 -13.54
N ARG A 366 -20.43 32.70 -12.25
CA ARG A 366 -19.40 32.63 -11.19
C ARG A 366 -18.29 31.63 -11.56
N ARG A 367 -17.03 32.09 -11.61
CA ARG A 367 -15.85 31.21 -11.66
C ARG A 367 -15.74 30.45 -10.34
N GLY A 368 -15.87 29.13 -10.38
CA GLY A 368 -15.60 28.26 -9.24
C GLY A 368 -14.10 28.21 -8.90
N PRO A 369 -13.71 27.83 -7.67
CA PRO A 369 -12.30 27.84 -7.24
C PRO A 369 -11.46 26.74 -7.92
N ALA A 370 -10.15 26.95 -7.97
CA ALA A 370 -9.15 26.07 -8.57
C ALA A 370 -8.93 24.74 -7.80
N PRO A 371 -8.35 23.69 -8.44
CA PRO A 371 -8.54 22.27 -8.09
C PRO A 371 -7.74 21.70 -6.90
N TRP A 372 -7.06 22.53 -6.10
CA TRP A 372 -6.16 22.06 -5.02
C TRP A 372 -6.81 22.02 -3.63
N ALA A 373 -8.12 22.26 -3.54
CA ALA A 373 -8.88 22.11 -2.31
C ALA A 373 -9.42 20.67 -2.17
N ALA A 374 -8.63 19.75 -1.59
CA ALA A 374 -9.09 18.63 -0.73
C ALA A 374 -8.01 17.55 -0.49
N VAL A 375 -6.98 17.89 0.29
CA VAL A 375 -6.58 17.02 1.42
C VAL A 375 -7.28 17.66 2.60
N ALA A 376 -8.17 16.93 3.28
CA ALA A 376 -9.05 17.49 4.31
C ALA A 376 -8.22 18.01 5.48
N THR A 377 -7.79 19.26 5.35
CA THR A 377 -7.61 20.14 6.50
C THR A 377 -9.02 20.38 7.02
N PRO A 378 -9.28 20.26 8.33
CA PRO A 378 -10.58 20.61 8.89
C PRO A 378 -11.07 21.93 8.29
N ASP A 379 -12.31 21.98 7.82
CA ASP A 379 -12.82 23.21 7.19
C ASP A 379 -12.86 24.36 8.21
N ALA A 380 -13.11 24.03 9.48
CA ALA A 380 -13.06 24.94 10.61
C ALA A 380 -11.64 25.00 11.22
N ILE A 381 -11.06 26.21 11.21
CA ILE A 381 -9.92 26.53 12.05
C ILE A 381 -10.47 26.74 13.46
N PRO A 382 -9.96 26.05 14.50
CA PRO A 382 -10.39 26.29 15.86
C PRO A 382 -10.04 27.74 16.28
N GLU A 383 -10.96 28.38 16.98
CA GLU A 383 -10.71 29.71 17.58
C GLU A 383 -9.70 29.56 18.72
N PRO A 384 -8.74 30.48 18.87
CA PRO A 384 -7.77 30.45 19.96
C PRO A 384 -8.47 30.59 21.31
N ASN A 385 -8.07 29.79 22.30
CA ASN A 385 -8.57 29.88 23.67
C ASN A 385 -8.06 31.19 24.32
N GLU A 386 -8.96 32.16 24.48
CA GLU A 386 -8.65 33.48 25.09
C GLU A 386 -8.26 33.39 26.58
N ASN A 387 -8.57 32.27 27.24
CA ASN A 387 -8.24 32.02 28.65
C ASN A 387 -6.99 31.13 28.81
N ALA A 388 -6.31 30.78 27.72
CA ALA A 388 -5.04 30.05 27.77
C ALA A 388 -3.98 30.86 28.52
N ASP A 389 -2.98 30.16 29.07
CA ASP A 389 -1.89 30.80 29.83
C ASP A 389 -1.21 31.90 29.00
N PRO A 390 -1.30 33.18 29.41
CA PRO A 390 -0.69 34.30 28.67
C PRO A 390 0.84 34.24 28.61
N GLN A 391 1.48 33.40 29.43
CA GLN A 391 2.93 33.16 29.40
C GLN A 391 3.31 31.91 28.58
N GLY A 392 2.33 31.21 28.00
CA GLY A 392 2.54 30.03 27.18
C GLY A 392 3.26 30.34 25.86
N ILE A 393 4.14 29.44 25.42
CA ILE A 393 5.00 29.63 24.23
C ILE A 393 4.18 29.81 22.94
N LEU A 394 2.98 29.21 22.87
CA LEU A 394 2.07 29.31 21.72
C LEU A 394 1.05 30.45 21.83
N PHE A 395 0.91 31.10 22.99
CA PHE A 395 -0.12 32.12 23.22
C PHE A 395 0.09 33.33 22.30
N GLY A 396 -0.91 33.67 21.49
CA GLY A 396 -0.87 34.77 20.54
C GLY A 396 0.01 34.53 19.29
N GLN A 397 0.64 33.36 19.17
CA GLN A 397 1.49 33.02 18.01
C GLN A 397 0.63 32.64 16.80
N ASN A 398 1.09 33.00 15.59
CA ASN A 398 0.45 32.57 14.34
C ASN A 398 1.20 31.35 13.78
N VAL A 399 0.64 30.16 13.99
CA VAL A 399 1.28 28.88 13.73
C VAL A 399 0.77 28.29 12.42
N THR A 400 1.69 27.90 11.52
CA THR A 400 1.36 27.24 10.25
C THR A 400 1.99 25.86 10.19
N LEU A 401 1.18 24.83 9.97
CA LEU A 401 1.67 23.46 9.78
C LEU A 401 2.06 23.22 8.32
N SER A 402 3.27 22.72 8.11
CA SER A 402 3.84 22.43 6.81
C SER A 402 4.42 21.04 6.79
N GLY A 403 3.74 20.12 6.12
CA GLY A 403 4.20 18.75 5.97
C GLY A 403 3.19 17.77 6.54
N ASP A 404 3.67 16.64 7.05
CA ASP A 404 2.90 15.52 7.56
C ASP A 404 3.34 15.26 8.99
N PHE A 405 2.41 14.86 9.85
CA PHE A 405 2.61 14.88 11.30
C PHE A 405 2.14 13.58 11.95
N GLU A 406 2.18 12.48 11.20
CA GLU A 406 1.84 11.15 11.72
C GLU A 406 2.67 10.82 12.97
N PRO A 407 2.06 10.22 14.02
CA PRO A 407 0.73 9.60 14.04
C PRO A 407 -0.44 10.59 14.21
N HIS A 408 -0.18 11.87 14.46
CA HIS A 408 -1.21 12.87 14.73
C HIS A 408 -1.77 13.48 13.44
N ASP A 409 -3.09 13.57 13.36
CA ASP A 409 -3.74 14.31 12.27
C ASP A 409 -3.61 15.83 12.49
N LYS A 410 -3.63 16.61 11.40
CA LYS A 410 -3.50 18.07 11.51
C LYS A 410 -4.62 18.73 12.32
N GLY A 411 -5.81 18.11 12.39
CA GLY A 411 -6.92 18.63 13.17
C GLY A 411 -6.67 18.55 14.67
N SER A 412 -6.18 17.41 15.18
CA SER A 412 -5.79 17.29 16.60
C SER A 412 -4.66 18.25 16.97
N LEU A 413 -3.68 18.44 16.09
CA LEU A 413 -2.62 19.43 16.30
C LEU A 413 -3.13 20.87 16.28
N TRP A 414 -4.06 21.20 15.38
CA TRP A 414 -4.72 22.50 15.36
C TRP A 414 -5.52 22.76 16.63
N ALA A 415 -6.23 21.76 17.14
CA ALA A 415 -6.94 21.85 18.41
C ALA A 415 -5.97 22.09 19.57
N GLY A 416 -4.86 21.35 19.63
CA GLY A 416 -3.82 21.55 20.66
C GLY A 416 -3.17 22.94 20.61
N ILE A 417 -2.91 23.47 19.41
CA ILE A 417 -2.40 24.84 19.23
C ILE A 417 -3.41 25.87 19.74
N ALA A 418 -4.68 25.74 19.34
CA ALA A 418 -5.73 26.68 19.73
C ALA A 418 -6.02 26.63 21.23
N GLU A 419 -5.99 25.45 21.85
CA GLU A 419 -6.15 25.28 23.30
C GLU A 419 -5.06 26.02 24.09
N ARG A 420 -3.85 26.13 23.52
CA ARG A 420 -2.73 26.90 24.09
C ARG A 420 -2.74 28.39 23.68
N GLY A 421 -3.84 28.89 23.11
CA GLY A 421 -4.01 30.29 22.71
C GLY A 421 -3.31 30.67 21.40
N GLY A 422 -2.86 29.69 20.62
CA GLY A 422 -2.23 29.90 19.31
C GLY A 422 -3.24 30.07 18.18
N ILE A 423 -2.92 30.94 17.22
CA ILE A 423 -3.73 31.23 16.04
C ILE A 423 -3.25 30.34 14.89
N VAL A 424 -4.11 29.45 14.41
CA VAL A 424 -3.77 28.52 13.32
C VAL A 424 -3.92 29.17 11.95
N GLY A 425 -2.85 29.13 11.15
CA GLY A 425 -2.80 29.60 9.77
C GLY A 425 -2.77 28.46 8.75
N LYS A 426 -3.63 28.52 7.71
CA LYS A 426 -3.62 27.55 6.60
C LYS A 426 -2.43 27.73 5.64
N ASN A 427 -1.85 28.94 5.59
CA ASN A 427 -0.78 29.32 4.67
C ASN A 427 0.26 30.21 5.38
N VAL A 428 1.47 30.25 4.83
CA VAL A 428 2.55 31.14 5.30
C VAL A 428 2.29 32.57 4.83
N THR A 429 2.16 33.50 5.77
CA THR A 429 1.86 34.92 5.50
C THR A 429 2.80 35.84 6.29
N LYS A 430 2.62 37.16 6.13
CA LYS A 430 3.33 38.16 6.96
C LYS A 430 2.97 38.11 8.45
N LYS A 431 1.88 37.44 8.80
CA LYS A 431 1.47 37.26 10.20
C LYS A 431 2.06 36.00 10.81
N THR A 432 2.55 35.05 10.01
CA THR A 432 3.12 33.80 10.50
C THR A 432 4.34 34.09 11.36
N THR A 433 4.33 33.58 12.59
CA THR A 433 5.44 33.70 13.55
C THR A 433 6.11 32.35 13.79
N ILE A 434 5.38 31.24 13.63
CA ILE A 434 5.90 29.87 13.74
C ILE A 434 5.47 29.05 12.53
N LEU A 435 6.43 28.44 11.85
CA LEU A 435 6.20 27.36 10.88
C LEU A 435 6.61 26.04 11.52
N VAL A 436 5.71 25.08 11.62
CA VAL A 436 6.08 23.72 12.05
C VAL A 436 6.31 22.87 10.81
N ALA A 437 7.48 22.29 10.68
CA ALA A 437 7.88 21.38 9.63
C ALA A 437 7.63 19.93 10.08
N GLY A 438 6.72 19.25 9.38
CA GLY A 438 6.45 17.83 9.54
C GLY A 438 7.43 16.95 8.75
N THR A 439 7.34 15.63 8.90
CA THR A 439 8.22 14.63 8.27
C THR A 439 8.03 14.58 6.75
N TRP A 440 8.94 15.19 5.98
CA TRP A 440 8.97 15.14 4.51
C TRP A 440 10.40 14.95 4.00
N ALA A 441 10.57 14.16 2.94
CA ALA A 441 11.86 13.93 2.28
C ALA A 441 12.39 15.15 1.50
N THR A 442 11.54 16.14 1.20
CA THR A 442 11.93 17.38 0.51
C THR A 442 11.24 18.59 1.10
N LYS A 443 11.93 19.74 1.06
CA LYS A 443 11.43 21.02 1.56
C LYS A 443 10.12 21.44 0.86
N THR A 444 9.05 21.57 1.63
CA THR A 444 7.71 21.90 1.10
C THR A 444 7.65 23.33 0.54
N SER A 445 6.67 23.64 -0.32
CA SER A 445 6.44 25.00 -0.82
C SER A 445 6.16 26.02 0.31
N LYS A 446 5.58 25.57 1.43
CA LYS A 446 5.34 26.43 2.60
C LYS A 446 6.64 26.72 3.36
N GLN A 447 7.51 25.73 3.48
CA GLN A 447 8.83 25.90 4.10
C GLN A 447 9.72 26.81 3.26
N LYS A 448 9.78 26.62 1.94
CA LYS A 448 10.48 27.56 1.03
C LYS A 448 9.96 28.99 1.19
N ARG A 449 8.63 29.16 1.26
CA ARG A 449 8.01 30.48 1.43
C ARG A 449 8.35 31.14 2.78
N ALA A 450 8.43 30.36 3.86
CA ALA A 450 8.84 30.88 5.17
C ALA A 450 10.29 31.36 5.15
N GLU A 451 11.19 30.60 4.55
CA GLU A 451 12.61 30.98 4.43
C GLU A 451 12.83 32.21 3.57
N GLU A 452 12.06 32.36 2.49
CA GLU A 452 12.06 33.61 1.71
C GLU A 452 11.63 34.83 2.54
N LEU A 453 10.70 34.67 3.47
CA LEU A 453 10.25 35.76 4.35
C LEU A 453 11.28 36.03 5.45
N ILE A 454 11.92 35.00 5.98
CA ILE A 454 13.07 35.13 6.90
C ILE A 454 14.21 35.89 6.23
N ALA A 455 14.55 35.53 4.99
CA ALA A 455 15.57 36.25 4.21
C ALA A 455 15.21 37.72 3.93
N LYS A 456 13.92 38.06 3.96
CA LYS A 456 13.40 39.44 3.85
C LYS A 456 13.28 40.16 5.20
N GLY A 457 13.81 39.58 6.27
CA GLY A 457 13.88 40.19 7.61
C GLY A 457 12.63 39.98 8.46
N GLN A 458 11.73 39.05 8.10
CA GLN A 458 10.61 38.68 8.95
C GLN A 458 11.05 37.66 10.01
N GLU A 459 10.69 37.89 11.27
CA GLU A 459 10.94 36.93 12.35
C GLU A 459 9.93 35.77 12.27
N ILE A 460 10.38 34.63 11.72
CA ILE A 460 9.63 33.37 11.69
C ILE A 460 10.50 32.28 12.28
N GLN A 461 10.01 31.57 13.28
CA GLN A 461 10.66 30.37 13.83
C GLN A 461 10.24 29.14 13.02
N ILE A 462 11.18 28.24 12.72
CA ILE A 462 10.89 26.95 12.10
C ILE A 462 11.06 25.88 13.18
N TRP A 463 9.95 25.23 13.56
CA TRP A 463 9.92 24.16 14.55
C TRP A 463 9.85 22.80 13.86
N SER A 464 10.39 21.79 14.51
CA SER A 464 10.14 20.38 14.25
C SER A 464 8.77 19.94 14.77
N ALA A 465 8.29 18.79 14.31
CA ALA A 465 7.07 18.18 14.84
C ALA A 465 7.15 17.89 16.35
N ALA A 466 8.32 17.42 16.84
CA ALA A 466 8.56 17.14 18.25
C ALA A 466 8.41 18.39 19.13
N GLU A 467 8.99 19.52 18.72
CA GLU A 467 8.84 20.80 19.46
C GLU A 467 7.38 21.23 19.57
N LEU A 468 6.58 20.99 18.52
CA LEU A 468 5.14 21.25 18.58
C LEU A 468 4.46 20.29 19.57
N TYR A 469 4.76 18.99 19.53
CA TYR A 469 4.14 17.99 20.41
C TYR A 469 4.40 18.29 21.88
N THR A 470 5.64 18.62 22.25
CA THR A 470 5.97 19.06 23.61
C THR A 470 5.22 20.34 23.99
N ALA A 471 5.12 21.32 23.07
CA ALA A 471 4.45 22.59 23.35
C ALA A 471 2.93 22.47 23.54
N ILE A 472 2.27 21.51 22.87
CA ILE A 472 0.83 21.25 23.05
C ILE A 472 0.53 20.20 24.12
N GLY A 473 1.55 19.45 24.58
CA GLY A 473 1.43 18.41 25.61
C GLY A 473 0.98 17.06 25.06
N PHE A 474 1.44 16.70 23.86
CA PHE A 474 1.20 15.38 23.24
C PHE A 474 2.26 14.33 23.64
N ASP A 475 3.31 14.72 24.36
CA ASP A 475 4.25 13.80 25.02
C ASP A 475 3.70 13.40 26.41
N GLU A 476 2.76 12.47 26.44
CA GLU A 476 2.54 11.59 27.59
C GLU A 476 2.49 10.14 27.08
N GLU A 477 3.59 9.41 27.23
CA GLU A 477 3.51 7.95 27.33
C GLU A 477 2.55 7.60 28.48
N PRO A 478 1.48 6.82 28.26
CA PRO A 478 0.80 6.18 29.36
C PRO A 478 1.72 5.10 29.94
N PRO A 479 1.72 4.89 31.26
CA PRO A 479 2.53 3.85 31.86
C PRO A 479 2.00 2.50 31.40
N PHE A 480 2.94 1.56 31.22
CA PHE A 480 2.78 0.14 30.90
C PHE A 480 2.54 -0.20 29.43
#